data_AF-M5EWW0-F1
#
_entry.id   AF-M5EWW0-F1
#
_cell.length_a   1.000
_cell.length_b   1.000
_cell.length_c   1.000
_cell.angle_alpha   90.00
_cell.angle_beta   90.00
_cell.angle_gamma   90.00
#
_symmetry.space_group_name_H-M   'P 1'
#
loop_
_entity.id
_entity.type
_entity.pdbx_description
1 polymer ?
#
loop_
_entity_poly.entity_id
_entity_poly.type
_entity_poly.pdbx_seq_one_letter_code
_entity_poly.pdbx_strand_id
1 'polypeptide(L)'
;MEPLLDQIDVSIGQFTADGAYDGTPTYKAVTNHCDSAMVVIPPRANAIERTDAEPPSQRDRHIAAINTDGRMKWQAATSYGKRSLVETAIGRYKSIITGRRLRARSFRTQQTEVAFGCAVLNRMMACARPKSVRYTAASA
;
A
#
# COMPACT_ATOMS: atom_id res chain seq x y z
N MET A 1 -2.40 -10.64 -9.75
CA MET A 1 -2.97 -9.45 -9.10
C MET A 1 -4.48 -9.59 -9.01
N GLU A 2 -5.13 -9.92 -10.12
CA GLU A 2 -6.58 -10.19 -10.21
C GLU A 2 -7.08 -11.17 -9.11
N PRO A 3 -6.46 -12.35 -8.85
CA PRO A 3 -6.98 -13.25 -7.81
C PRO A 3 -6.94 -12.69 -6.38
N LEU A 4 -6.15 -11.65 -6.14
CA LEU A 4 -6.13 -10.95 -4.84
C LEU A 4 -7.17 -9.84 -4.77
N LEU A 5 -7.45 -9.18 -5.90
CA LEU A 5 -8.50 -8.17 -6.01
C LEU A 5 -9.88 -8.82 -5.93
N ASP A 6 -10.07 -9.99 -6.56
CA ASP A 6 -11.34 -10.75 -6.53
C ASP A 6 -11.77 -11.20 -5.13
N GLN A 7 -10.88 -11.12 -4.13
CA GLN A 7 -11.20 -11.38 -2.72
C GLN A 7 -11.79 -10.16 -2.00
N ILE A 8 -11.86 -9.00 -2.67
CA ILE A 8 -12.35 -7.75 -2.12
C ILE A 8 -13.72 -7.46 -2.74
N ASP A 9 -14.77 -7.75 -1.98
CA ASP A 9 -16.16 -7.55 -2.45
C ASP A 9 -16.64 -6.09 -2.39
N VAL A 10 -15.79 -5.18 -1.89
CA VAL A 10 -16.12 -3.76 -1.68
C VAL A 10 -15.35 -2.87 -2.64
N SER A 11 -15.96 -1.73 -3.01
CA SER A 11 -15.29 -0.75 -3.88
C SER A 11 -14.00 -0.21 -3.25
N ILE A 12 -12.94 -0.18 -4.05
CA ILE A 12 -11.61 0.30 -3.64
C ILE A 12 -11.51 1.78 -3.95
N GLY A 13 -11.48 2.63 -2.92
CA GLY A 13 -11.26 4.07 -3.12
C GLY A 13 -9.83 4.41 -3.56
N GLN A 14 -8.83 3.72 -3.02
CA GLN A 14 -7.42 3.95 -3.34
C GLN A 14 -6.63 2.64 -3.27
N PHE A 15 -5.89 2.35 -4.34
CA PHE A 15 -4.89 1.30 -4.40
C PHE A 15 -3.49 1.91 -4.25
N THR A 16 -2.66 1.42 -3.32
CA THR A 16 -1.29 1.91 -3.13
C THR A 16 -0.29 0.76 -3.21
N ALA A 17 0.76 0.91 -4.02
CA ALA A 17 1.81 -0.09 -4.14
C ALA A 17 3.19 0.54 -4.38
N ASP A 18 4.21 -0.31 -4.35
CA ASP A 18 5.58 0.09 -4.65
C ASP A 18 5.85 0.24 -6.15
N GLY A 19 6.91 0.97 -6.49
CA GLY A 19 7.25 1.28 -7.89
C GLY A 19 7.59 0.06 -8.75
N ALA A 20 7.82 -1.13 -8.19
CA ALA A 20 7.93 -2.36 -8.98
C ALA A 20 6.60 -2.69 -9.67
N TYR A 21 5.47 -2.30 -9.07
CA TYR A 21 4.12 -2.41 -9.62
C TYR A 21 3.73 -1.25 -10.56
N ASP A 22 4.65 -0.33 -10.88
CA ASP A 22 4.41 0.71 -11.91
C ASP A 22 4.45 0.09 -13.31
N GLY A 23 3.36 -0.56 -13.70
CA GLY A 23 3.24 -1.20 -15.02
C GLY A 23 1.80 -1.32 -15.48
N THR A 24 1.60 -1.28 -16.79
CA THR A 24 0.28 -1.40 -17.44
C THR A 24 -0.59 -2.54 -16.90
N PRO A 25 -0.07 -3.76 -16.66
CA PRO A 25 -0.89 -4.87 -16.14
C PRO A 25 -1.50 -4.57 -14.77
N THR A 26 -0.78 -3.88 -13.89
CA THR A 26 -1.29 -3.50 -12.56
C THR A 26 -2.41 -2.48 -12.65
N TYR A 27 -2.21 -1.41 -13.42
CA TYR A 27 -3.26 -0.40 -13.61
C TYR A 27 -4.52 -1.03 -14.22
N LYS A 28 -4.38 -1.86 -15.27
CA LYS A 28 -5.52 -2.57 -15.87
C LYS A 28 -6.23 -3.48 -14.89
N ALA A 29 -5.51 -4.28 -14.11
CA ALA A 29 -6.12 -5.18 -13.14
C ALA A 29 -6.94 -4.42 -12.07
N VAL A 30 -6.42 -3.29 -11.59
CA VAL A 30 -7.14 -2.47 -10.61
C VAL A 30 -8.35 -1.77 -11.22
N THR A 31 -8.21 -1.18 -12.41
CA THR A 31 -9.33 -0.51 -13.10
C THR A 31 -10.43 -1.51 -13.47
N ASN A 32 -10.09 -2.67 -14.05
CA ASN A 32 -11.07 -3.72 -14.37
C ASN A 32 -11.87 -4.20 -13.16
N HIS A 33 -11.26 -4.19 -11.97
CA HIS A 33 -11.94 -4.56 -10.73
C HIS A 33 -12.74 -3.38 -10.14
N CYS A 34 -12.21 -2.16 -10.22
CA CYS A 34 -12.85 -0.95 -9.71
C CYS A 34 -12.42 0.28 -10.51
N ASP A 35 -13.24 0.69 -11.48
CA ASP A 35 -12.93 1.77 -12.42
C ASP A 35 -12.60 3.11 -11.73
N SER A 36 -13.25 3.39 -10.60
CA SER A 36 -13.08 4.63 -9.83
C SER A 36 -11.88 4.63 -8.89
N ALA A 37 -11.13 3.53 -8.80
CA ALA A 37 -10.03 3.40 -7.85
C ALA A 37 -8.86 4.33 -8.21
N MET A 38 -8.39 5.10 -7.22
CA MET A 38 -7.16 5.90 -7.38
C MET A 38 -5.92 5.00 -7.20
N VAL A 39 -5.11 4.84 -8.24
CA VAL A 39 -3.93 3.97 -8.27
C VAL A 39 -2.68 4.77 -7.95
N VAL A 40 -2.29 4.82 -6.68
CA VAL A 40 -1.09 5.54 -6.19
C VAL A 40 0.11 4.62 -6.16
N ILE A 41 0.88 4.65 -7.24
CA ILE A 41 2.14 3.94 -7.39
C ILE A 41 3.19 4.95 -7.82
N PRO A 42 4.34 5.06 -7.12
CA PRO A 42 5.36 6.01 -7.53
C PRO A 42 5.94 5.56 -8.86
N PRO A 43 5.94 6.43 -9.89
CA PRO A 43 6.58 6.13 -11.15
C PRO A 43 8.07 5.78 -10.95
N ARG A 44 8.56 4.87 -11.79
CA ARG A 44 10.00 4.56 -11.86
C ARG A 44 10.79 5.82 -12.22
N ALA A 45 12.05 5.90 -11.81
CA ALA A 45 12.87 7.11 -12.00
C ALA A 45 12.97 7.56 -13.47
N ASN A 46 12.96 6.60 -14.40
CA ASN A 46 13.03 6.85 -15.85
C ASN A 46 11.65 6.74 -16.52
N ALA A 47 10.56 6.93 -15.77
CA ALA A 47 9.22 6.87 -16.33
C ALA A 47 8.97 8.09 -17.22
N ILE A 48 8.60 7.82 -18.47
CA ILE A 48 8.22 8.84 -19.44
C ILE A 48 6.69 8.85 -19.57
N GLU A 49 6.14 10.05 -19.70
CA GLU A 49 4.74 10.29 -20.01
C GLU A 49 4.41 9.73 -21.39
N ARG A 50 3.26 9.06 -21.51
CA ARG A 50 2.73 8.69 -22.80
C ARG A 50 1.85 9.82 -23.33
N THR A 51 2.23 10.38 -24.47
CA THR A 51 1.50 11.49 -25.13
C THR A 51 0.42 11.00 -26.09
N ASP A 52 0.24 9.69 -26.24
CA ASP A 52 -0.62 9.05 -27.24
C ASP A 52 -2.07 8.81 -26.77
N ALA A 53 -2.40 9.10 -25.51
CA ALA A 53 -3.71 8.85 -24.94
C ALA A 53 -4.36 10.13 -24.38
N GLU A 54 -5.58 10.43 -24.86
CA GLU A 54 -6.43 11.50 -24.35
C GLU A 54 -7.78 10.91 -23.89
N PRO A 55 -8.18 11.06 -22.61
CA PRO A 55 -7.49 11.80 -21.55
C PRO A 55 -6.23 11.09 -21.01
N PRO A 56 -5.29 11.84 -20.38
CA PRO A 56 -4.08 11.27 -19.80
C PRO A 56 -4.36 10.21 -18.74
N SER A 57 -3.56 9.13 -18.72
CA SER A 57 -3.72 8.07 -17.75
C SER A 57 -3.41 8.54 -16.32
N GLN A 58 -3.86 7.80 -15.30
CA GLN A 58 -3.50 8.08 -13.89
C GLN A 58 -1.98 8.14 -13.70
N ARG A 59 -1.26 7.26 -14.41
CA ARG A 59 0.21 7.19 -14.39
C ARG A 59 0.85 8.46 -14.97
N ASP A 60 0.37 8.93 -16.11
CA ASP A 60 0.91 10.13 -16.76
C ASP A 60 0.66 11.38 -15.91
N ARG A 61 -0.52 11.47 -15.28
CA ARG A 61 -0.81 12.53 -14.30
C ARG A 61 0.14 12.51 -13.10
N HIS A 62 0.55 11.32 -12.62
CA HIS A 62 1.55 11.23 -11.57
C HIS A 62 2.94 11.66 -12.01
N ILE A 63 3.35 11.33 -13.24
CA ILE A 63 4.65 11.75 -13.78
C ILE A 63 4.67 13.28 -13.93
N ALA A 64 3.62 13.87 -14.52
CA ALA A 64 3.49 15.32 -14.68
C ALA A 64 3.51 16.06 -13.33
N ALA A 65 2.77 15.56 -12.33
CA ALA A 65 2.76 16.13 -10.98
C ALA A 65 4.14 16.05 -10.32
N ILE A 66 4.86 14.94 -10.47
CA ILE A 66 6.22 14.80 -9.94
C ILE A 66 7.20 15.73 -10.65
N ASN A 67 7.10 15.89 -11.97
CA ASN A 67 7.93 16.79 -12.75
C ASN A 67 7.71 18.26 -12.38
N THR A 68 6.46 18.63 -12.06
CA THR A 68 6.07 20.01 -11.74
C THR A 68 6.37 20.38 -10.28
N ASP A 69 5.95 19.53 -9.34
CA ASP A 69 5.93 19.85 -7.90
C ASP A 69 6.99 19.08 -7.08
N GLY A 70 7.63 18.09 -7.70
CA GLY A 70 8.59 17.22 -7.05
C GLY A 70 7.93 16.05 -6.32
N ARG A 71 8.73 14.98 -6.14
CA ARG A 71 8.27 13.69 -5.59
C ARG A 71 7.73 13.78 -4.17
N MET A 72 8.31 14.62 -3.31
CA MET A 72 7.85 14.73 -1.91
C MET A 72 6.47 15.36 -1.81
N LYS A 73 6.20 16.43 -2.59
CA LYS A 73 4.87 17.05 -2.63
C LYS A 73 3.83 16.08 -3.17
N TRP A 74 4.15 15.36 -4.24
CA TRP A 74 3.29 14.30 -4.78
C TRP A 74 2.97 13.22 -3.74
N GLN A 75 3.95 12.75 -2.96
CA GLN A 75 3.73 11.76 -1.89
C GLN A 75 2.80 12.29 -0.79
N ALA A 76 2.92 13.57 -0.42
CA ALA A 76 2.04 14.20 0.55
C ALA A 76 0.60 14.33 0.01
N ALA A 77 0.44 14.82 -1.22
CA ALA A 77 -0.86 15.00 -1.87
C ALA A 77 -1.62 13.68 -2.06
N THR A 78 -0.91 12.59 -2.38
CA THR A 78 -1.50 11.26 -2.62
C THR A 78 -1.64 10.41 -1.35
N SER A 79 -1.25 10.94 -0.18
CA SER A 79 -1.19 10.18 1.07
C SER A 79 -0.31 8.91 1.00
N TYR A 80 0.67 8.88 0.09
CA TYR A 80 1.54 7.72 -0.12
C TYR A 80 2.31 7.31 1.14
N GLY A 81 2.55 8.25 2.06
CA GLY A 81 3.15 8.00 3.36
C GLY A 81 2.43 6.95 4.21
N LYS A 82 1.13 6.68 3.99
CA LYS A 82 0.38 5.61 4.68
C LYS A 82 1.01 4.22 4.47
N ARG A 83 1.74 4.02 3.36
CA ARG A 83 2.42 2.75 3.07
C ARG A 83 3.41 2.34 4.17
N SER A 84 4.15 3.28 4.75
CA SER A 84 5.14 2.97 5.80
C SER A 84 4.48 2.41 7.06
N LEU A 85 3.24 2.83 7.37
CA LEU A 85 2.46 2.31 8.48
C LEU A 85 2.05 0.86 8.24
N VAL A 86 1.63 0.54 7.00
CA VAL A 86 1.29 -0.84 6.59
C VAL A 86 2.53 -1.73 6.66
N GLU A 87 3.66 -1.29 6.12
CA GLU A 87 4.92 -2.03 6.17
C GLU A 87 5.35 -2.31 7.62
N THR A 88 5.22 -1.31 8.50
CA THR A 88 5.49 -1.46 9.93
C THR A 88 4.54 -2.48 10.57
N ALA A 89 3.25 -2.45 10.23
CA ALA A 89 2.27 -3.42 10.74
C ALA A 89 2.60 -4.86 10.29
N ILE A 90 2.95 -5.05 9.02
CA ILE A 90 3.37 -6.34 8.48
C ILE A 90 4.69 -6.80 9.11
N GLY A 91 5.64 -5.90 9.33
CA GLY A 91 6.89 -6.19 10.04
C GLY A 91 6.64 -6.71 11.45
N ARG A 92 5.73 -6.08 12.20
CA ARG A 92 5.30 -6.51 13.53
C ARG A 92 4.56 -7.85 13.52
N TYR A 93 3.67 -8.05 12.55
CA TYR A 93 3.02 -9.34 12.36
C TYR A 93 4.08 -10.44 12.17
N LYS A 94 5.04 -10.22 11.27
CA LYS A 94 6.09 -11.20 10.99
C LYS A 94 6.96 -11.48 12.20
N SER A 95 7.36 -10.44 12.94
CA SER A 95 8.27 -10.58 14.08
C SER A 95 7.61 -11.17 15.33
N ILE A 96 6.36 -10.80 15.63
CA ILE A 96 5.67 -11.17 16.87
C ILE A 96 4.88 -12.47 16.69
N ILE A 97 4.16 -12.64 15.57
CA ILE A 97 3.20 -13.73 15.41
C ILE A 97 3.84 -14.94 14.73
N THR A 98 4.41 -14.77 13.53
CA THR A 98 4.89 -15.90 12.72
C THR A 98 6.34 -16.27 13.04
N GLY A 99 7.13 -15.35 13.56
CA GLY A 99 8.57 -15.53 13.68
C GLY A 99 9.21 -15.79 12.32
N ARG A 100 10.02 -16.86 12.20
CA ARG A 100 10.75 -17.19 10.97
C ARG A 100 9.86 -17.71 9.82
N ARG A 101 8.73 -18.36 10.11
CA ARG A 101 7.85 -18.99 9.10
C ARG A 101 6.50 -19.39 9.69
N LEU A 102 5.49 -19.50 8.82
CA LEU A 102 4.20 -20.11 9.15
C LEU A 102 4.40 -21.58 9.62
N ARG A 103 3.58 -22.00 10.57
CA ARG A 103 3.62 -23.35 11.14
C ARG A 103 2.79 -24.34 10.31
N ALA A 104 1.69 -23.86 9.74
CA ALA A 104 0.81 -24.63 8.88
C ALA A 104 1.51 -25.06 7.58
N ARG A 105 1.21 -26.28 7.12
CA ARG A 105 1.86 -26.89 5.94
C ARG A 105 1.02 -26.83 4.67
N SER A 106 -0.31 -26.70 4.77
CA SER A 106 -1.18 -26.56 3.61
C SER A 106 -1.60 -25.11 3.43
N PHE A 107 -1.78 -24.68 2.18
CA PHE A 107 -2.11 -23.28 1.88
C PHE A 107 -3.40 -22.81 2.59
N ARG A 108 -4.45 -23.64 2.61
CA ARG A 108 -5.70 -23.33 3.32
C ARG A 108 -5.47 -23.10 4.83
N THR A 109 -4.67 -23.96 5.46
CA THR A 109 -4.39 -23.82 6.89
C THR A 109 -3.44 -22.65 7.19
N GLN A 110 -2.57 -22.29 6.24
CA GLN A 110 -1.76 -21.07 6.29
C GLN A 110 -2.62 -19.82 6.20
N GLN A 111 -3.64 -19.76 5.33
CA GLN A 111 -4.58 -18.65 5.27
C GLN A 111 -5.31 -18.47 6.62
N THR A 112 -5.77 -19.57 7.22
CA THR A 112 -6.38 -19.55 8.56
C THR A 112 -5.41 -19.08 9.64
N GLU A 113 -4.17 -19.59 9.65
CA GLU A 113 -3.11 -19.14 10.58
C GLU A 113 -2.86 -17.63 10.44
N VAL A 114 -2.82 -17.13 9.20
CA VAL A 114 -2.64 -15.69 8.94
C VAL A 114 -3.80 -14.87 9.46
N ALA A 115 -5.04 -15.29 9.19
CA ALA A 115 -6.24 -14.61 9.66
C ALA A 115 -6.30 -14.51 11.19
N PHE A 116 -6.03 -15.61 11.90
CA PHE A 116 -5.96 -15.61 13.37
C PHE A 116 -4.82 -14.74 13.89
N GLY A 117 -3.65 -14.80 13.25
CA GLY A 117 -2.51 -13.97 13.61
C GLY A 117 -2.81 -12.46 13.50
N CYS A 118 -3.51 -12.05 12.44
CA CYS A 118 -3.97 -10.68 12.27
C CYS A 118 -4.97 -10.28 13.37
N ALA A 119 -5.92 -11.15 13.72
CA ALA A 119 -6.87 -10.91 14.79
C ALA A 119 -6.19 -10.74 16.16
N VAL A 120 -5.20 -11.58 16.48
CA VAL A 120 -4.40 -11.48 17.70
C VAL A 120 -3.63 -10.15 17.73
N LEU A 121 -2.94 -9.79 16.64
CA LEU A 121 -2.20 -8.54 16.58
C LEU A 121 -3.10 -7.31 16.74
N ASN A 122 -4.28 -7.32 16.11
CA ASN A 122 -5.28 -6.26 16.25
C ASN A 122 -5.78 -6.17 17.70
N ARG A 123 -6.00 -7.30 18.37
CA ARG A 123 -6.39 -7.32 19.79
C ARG A 123 -5.30 -6.78 20.70
N MET A 124 -4.03 -7.15 20.48
CA MET A 124 -2.89 -6.59 21.20
C MET A 124 -2.82 -5.07 21.04
N MET A 125 -3.04 -4.57 19.82
CA MET A 125 -3.08 -3.13 19.54
C MET A 125 -4.24 -2.42 20.23
N ALA A 126 -5.40 -3.05 20.34
CA ALA A 126 -6.54 -2.47 21.06
C ALA A 126 -6.29 -2.40 22.58
N CYS A 127 -5.64 -3.42 23.16
CA CYS A 127 -5.44 -3.50 24.62
C CYS A 127 -4.21 -2.77 25.14
N ALA A 128 -3.11 -2.78 24.40
CA ALA A 128 -1.78 -2.47 24.93
C ALA A 128 -1.00 -1.44 24.10
N ARG A 129 -1.65 -0.71 23.19
CA ARG A 129 -0.98 0.32 22.38
C ARG A 129 -0.47 1.46 23.30
N PRO A 130 0.86 1.67 23.38
CA PRO A 130 1.40 2.79 24.12
C PRO A 130 0.99 4.12 23.46
N LYS A 131 0.69 5.14 24.27
CA LYS A 131 0.51 6.51 23.79
C LYS A 131 1.88 7.17 23.63
N SER A 132 2.44 7.08 22.42
CA SER A 132 3.67 7.80 22.10
C SER A 132 3.38 9.30 22.01
N VAL A 133 4.10 10.09 22.80
CA VAL A 133 4.09 11.56 22.72
C VAL A 133 5.41 12.03 22.13
N ARG A 134 5.36 13.00 21.21
CA ARG A 134 6.57 13.62 20.68
C ARG A 134 7.10 14.56 21.76
N TYR A 135 8.27 14.24 22.29
CA TYR A 135 8.98 15.15 23.17
C TYR A 135 9.64 16.24 22.32
N THR A 136 9.39 17.50 22.66
CA THR A 136 10.07 18.66 22.08
C THR A 136 10.83 19.31 23.22
N ALA A 137 12.14 19.10 23.28
CA ALA A 137 12.97 19.82 24.24
C ALA A 137 12.90 21.32 23.88
N ALA A 138 12.68 22.18 24.87
CA ALA A 138 12.84 23.61 24.67
C ALA A 138 14.31 23.88 24.31
N SER A 139 14.53 24.55 23.19
CA SER A 139 15.84 25.07 22.80
C SER A 139 16.33 26.01 23.90
N ALA A 140 17.50 25.73 24.48
CA ALA A 140 18.19 26.62 25.40
C ALA A 140 18.79 27.82 24.66
#